data_AF-A0A6P0YLV4-F1
#
_entry.id   AF-A0A6P0YLV4-F1
#
_cell.length_a   1.000
_cell.length_b   1.000
_cell.length_c   1.000
_cell.angle_alpha   90.00
_cell.angle_beta   90.00
_cell.angle_gamma   90.00
#
_symmetry.space_group_name_H-M   'P 1'
#
loop_
_entity.id
_entity.type
_entity.pdbx_description
1 polymer ?
#
loop_
_entity_poly.entity_id
_entity_poly.type
_entity_poly.pdbx_seq_one_letter_code
_entity_poly.pdbx_strand_id
1 'polypeptide(L)'
;PGLGDTGVGDETRLIQTLSQDIDAVLFVRMPSGRGDYWADVDVRLYDTARAAIVDLPLDLWSFMILNQTNANSANGDNFNNCQDLASDLSKKHLNLVDCIIANCADVEAANVKILDTVLNYLASKIQSLDRQYASSCQERIIELQKTVQTEIEKARQALATPTANQNEMGVFLPLYNQLMSNLSVGLMELLENFKQQRYLVDEDFFKPQVEAAIQACKEDAGIPNLQEIKVRHREKGSWEIVYAEYLHKIRTHLTRNFNSLDNGLKQLIDDAKYQVSQVLTAPGNLAGLSTTKSPEYLKIIAEKKVSEEQINLRRAFQNLWKFEMSYEVNFHYRIRQHLDDLTPDDTSLRLSAKPTAEEVLENLEQLHQETVYKCQEALADLSSEPKLAVFAAVEEFIDQILRAEEVKNEWPVFLYEVRSQVWPTYFKPMGEGSDSLKEWQKLVEIVAQTNQLELLQFIN
;
A
#
# COMPACT_ATOMS: atom_id res chain seq x y z
N PRO A 1 57.92 -17.02 2.11
CA PRO A 1 58.24 -18.06 1.10
C PRO A 1 59.29 -17.52 0.13
N GLY A 2 60.26 -18.34 -0.31
CA GLY A 2 61.20 -17.94 -1.35
C GLY A 2 60.59 -18.10 -2.74
N LEU A 3 60.91 -17.19 -3.67
CA LEU A 3 60.31 -17.11 -5.01
C LEU A 3 60.49 -18.36 -5.90
N GLY A 4 61.41 -19.26 -5.54
CA GLY A 4 61.65 -20.51 -6.26
C GLY A 4 60.73 -21.68 -5.86
N ASP A 5 59.95 -21.53 -4.79
CA ASP A 5 59.11 -22.61 -4.23
C ASP A 5 57.61 -22.46 -4.56
N THR A 6 57.22 -21.47 -5.37
CA THR A 6 55.83 -20.98 -5.39
C THR A 6 55.24 -20.92 -6.79
N GLY A 7 54.26 -21.79 -7.07
CA GLY A 7 53.54 -21.87 -8.35
C GLY A 7 52.57 -20.71 -8.61
N VAL A 8 51.99 -20.71 -9.82
CA VAL A 8 51.02 -19.72 -10.32
C VAL A 8 49.85 -19.55 -9.32
N GLY A 9 49.72 -18.33 -8.75
CA GLY A 9 48.71 -18.00 -7.73
C GLY A 9 49.25 -17.19 -6.55
N ASP A 10 50.58 -17.15 -6.35
CA ASP A 10 51.19 -16.47 -5.20
C ASP A 10 51.36 -14.95 -5.36
N GLU A 11 51.33 -14.41 -6.59
CA GLU A 11 51.34 -12.96 -6.82
C GLU A 11 50.13 -12.29 -6.15
N THR A 12 48.94 -12.90 -6.22
CA THR A 12 47.71 -12.38 -5.58
C THR A 12 47.81 -12.40 -4.06
N ARG A 13 48.46 -13.42 -3.49
CA ARG A 13 48.70 -13.53 -2.05
C ARG A 13 49.77 -12.56 -1.56
N LEU A 14 50.81 -12.34 -2.36
CA LEU A 14 51.83 -11.32 -2.13
C LEU A 14 51.21 -9.92 -2.14
N ILE A 15 50.35 -9.62 -3.12
CA ILE A 15 49.57 -8.37 -3.19
C ILE A 15 48.66 -8.19 -1.96
N GLN A 16 47.96 -9.25 -1.52
CA GLN A 16 47.12 -9.19 -0.32
C GLN A 16 47.93 -8.96 0.96
N THR A 17 49.09 -9.60 1.10
CA THR A 17 49.95 -9.46 2.28
C THR A 17 50.63 -8.09 2.31
N LEU A 18 51.06 -7.59 1.15
CA LEU A 18 51.72 -6.28 1.02
C LEU A 18 50.78 -5.10 1.26
N SER A 19 49.46 -5.29 1.08
CA SER A 19 48.48 -4.19 1.11
C SER A 19 47.87 -3.93 2.50
N GLN A 20 48.14 -4.76 3.52
CA GLN A 20 47.44 -4.66 4.81
C GLN A 20 48.31 -4.20 5.99
N ASP A 21 49.54 -4.71 6.17
CA ASP A 21 50.35 -4.43 7.38
C ASP A 21 51.87 -4.53 7.11
N ILE A 22 52.48 -3.53 6.46
CA ILE A 22 53.94 -3.53 6.20
C ILE A 22 54.59 -2.21 6.61
N ASP A 23 55.63 -2.34 7.45
CA ASP A 23 56.49 -1.23 7.90
C ASP A 23 57.74 -1.02 7.02
N ALA A 24 58.18 -2.06 6.31
CA ALA A 24 59.31 -2.02 5.38
C ALA A 24 59.33 -3.25 4.46
N VAL A 25 59.90 -3.10 3.27
CA VAL A 25 60.11 -4.18 2.30
C VAL A 25 61.59 -4.49 2.16
N LEU A 26 61.98 -5.74 2.38
CA LEU A 26 63.35 -6.22 2.18
C LEU A 26 63.41 -7.15 0.97
N PHE A 27 64.02 -6.69 -0.11
CA PHE A 27 64.33 -7.53 -1.26
C PHE A 27 65.67 -8.24 -0.99
N VAL A 28 65.65 -9.56 -0.85
CA VAL A 28 66.87 -10.35 -0.58
C VAL A 28 67.25 -11.16 -1.81
N ARG A 29 68.47 -10.93 -2.33
CA ARG A 29 69.04 -11.72 -3.43
C ARG A 29 70.43 -12.21 -3.06
N MET A 30 70.74 -13.45 -3.41
CA MET A 30 72.11 -14.00 -3.32
C MET A 30 72.68 -14.15 -4.74
N PRO A 31 73.61 -13.28 -5.17
CA PRO A 31 74.21 -13.39 -6.49
C PRO A 31 75.08 -14.64 -6.65
N SER A 32 75.12 -15.19 -7.87
CA SER A 32 76.02 -16.31 -8.21
C SER A 32 77.49 -15.87 -8.22
N GLY A 33 78.41 -16.70 -7.72
CA GLY A 33 79.85 -16.45 -7.80
C GLY A 33 80.46 -16.57 -9.20
N ARG A 34 79.71 -17.10 -10.20
CA ARG A 34 80.18 -17.31 -11.59
C ARG A 34 79.70 -16.24 -12.59
N GLY A 35 79.11 -15.16 -12.10
CA GLY A 35 78.48 -14.09 -12.87
C GLY A 35 76.96 -14.10 -12.70
N ASP A 36 76.37 -12.92 -12.62
CA ASP A 36 74.94 -12.72 -12.39
C ASP A 36 74.46 -11.38 -12.99
N TYR A 37 73.16 -11.25 -13.25
CA TYR A 37 72.54 -10.02 -13.76
C TYR A 37 71.09 -9.88 -13.28
N TRP A 38 70.56 -8.66 -13.31
CA TRP A 38 69.13 -8.40 -13.08
C TRP A 38 68.29 -9.02 -14.18
N ALA A 39 67.63 -10.14 -13.89
CA ALA A 39 66.76 -10.84 -14.83
C ALA A 39 65.35 -10.24 -14.82
N ASP A 40 64.56 -10.54 -15.85
CA ASP A 40 63.21 -9.98 -15.98
C ASP A 40 62.30 -10.34 -14.80
N VAL A 41 62.55 -11.48 -14.14
CA VAL A 41 61.78 -11.89 -12.96
C VAL A 41 62.00 -10.94 -11.77
N ASP A 42 63.20 -10.38 -11.63
CA ASP A 42 63.53 -9.46 -10.53
C ASP A 42 62.86 -8.10 -10.72
N VAL A 43 62.89 -7.60 -11.96
CA VAL A 43 62.23 -6.35 -12.33
C VAL A 43 60.71 -6.50 -12.21
N ARG A 44 60.15 -7.60 -12.74
CA ARG A 44 58.71 -7.88 -12.60
C ARG A 44 58.28 -7.95 -11.14
N LEU A 45 59.06 -8.60 -10.28
CA LEU A 45 58.71 -8.68 -8.86
C LEU A 45 58.67 -7.29 -8.21
N TYR A 46 59.66 -6.44 -8.50
CA TYR A 46 59.69 -5.07 -8.02
C TYR A 46 58.48 -4.28 -8.54
N ASP A 47 58.15 -4.39 -9.83
CA ASP A 47 56.99 -3.74 -10.43
C ASP A 47 55.67 -4.26 -9.82
N THR A 48 55.56 -5.55 -9.54
CA THR A 48 54.41 -6.15 -8.86
C THR A 48 54.25 -5.61 -7.45
N ALA A 49 55.35 -5.51 -6.68
CA ALA A 49 55.32 -4.93 -5.34
C ALA A 49 54.94 -3.44 -5.39
N ARG A 50 55.45 -2.69 -6.36
CA ARG A 50 55.13 -1.28 -6.57
C ARG A 50 53.65 -1.08 -6.97
N ALA A 51 53.11 -1.97 -7.79
CA ALA A 51 51.70 -1.93 -8.18
C ALA A 51 50.75 -2.35 -7.04
N ALA A 52 51.22 -3.21 -6.14
CA ALA A 52 50.45 -3.67 -4.97
C ALA A 52 50.28 -2.56 -3.92
N ILE A 53 51.31 -1.73 -3.75
CA ILE A 53 51.38 -0.71 -2.71
C ILE A 53 51.23 0.67 -3.36
N VAL A 54 49.99 1.02 -3.72
CA VAL A 54 49.68 2.25 -4.47
C VAL A 54 49.88 3.51 -3.64
N ASP A 55 49.63 3.43 -2.33
CA ASP A 55 49.59 4.57 -1.42
C ASP A 55 50.92 4.83 -0.69
N LEU A 56 51.86 3.87 -0.72
CA LEU A 56 53.21 4.06 -0.18
C LEU A 56 54.24 4.09 -1.31
N PRO A 57 55.10 5.12 -1.36
CA PRO A 57 56.22 5.14 -2.29
C PRO A 57 57.21 4.01 -1.94
N LEU A 58 57.23 2.95 -2.74
CA LEU A 58 58.11 1.79 -2.52
C LEU A 58 59.58 2.21 -2.39
N ASP A 59 60.00 3.24 -3.12
CA ASP A 59 61.34 3.83 -3.11
C ASP A 59 61.74 4.45 -1.75
N LEU A 60 60.78 4.71 -0.86
CA LEU A 60 61.02 5.24 0.49
C LEU A 60 60.90 4.17 1.59
N TRP A 61 60.44 2.96 1.26
CA TRP A 61 60.13 1.90 2.23
C TRP A 61 60.84 0.58 1.94
N SER A 62 61.66 0.53 0.89
CA SER A 62 62.27 -0.71 0.45
C SER A 62 63.79 -0.66 0.37
N PHE A 63 64.41 -1.81 0.66
CA PHE A 63 65.85 -2.00 0.68
C PHE A 63 66.21 -3.23 -0.15
N MET A 64 67.32 -3.17 -0.88
CA MET A 64 67.92 -4.35 -1.50
C MET A 64 69.03 -4.90 -0.61
N ILE A 65 69.00 -6.20 -0.36
CA ILE A 65 70.02 -6.93 0.37
C ILE A 65 70.67 -7.90 -0.62
N LEU A 66 71.92 -7.62 -0.97
CA LEU A 66 72.76 -8.50 -1.77
C LEU A 66 73.58 -9.39 -0.82
N ASN A 67 73.14 -10.63 -0.66
CA ASN A 67 73.74 -11.60 0.24
C ASN A 67 75.12 -12.04 -0.27
N GLN A 68 76.16 -11.56 0.41
CA GLN A 68 77.55 -11.86 0.09
C GLN A 68 77.95 -13.24 0.64
N THR A 69 78.66 -14.02 -0.16
CA THR A 69 79.29 -15.27 0.23
C THR A 69 80.82 -15.13 0.18
N ASN A 70 81.52 -15.83 1.08
CA ASN A 70 82.98 -15.80 1.15
C ASN A 70 83.59 -16.91 0.29
N ALA A 71 84.89 -16.78 -0.03
CA ALA A 71 85.66 -17.77 -0.79
C ALA A 71 85.60 -19.20 -0.23
N ASN A 72 85.40 -19.34 1.09
CA ASN A 72 85.31 -20.63 1.78
C ASN A 72 83.88 -21.22 1.79
N SER A 73 82.91 -20.55 1.17
CA SER A 73 81.53 -21.04 1.07
C SER A 73 81.37 -22.02 -0.09
N ALA A 74 80.36 -22.89 -0.02
CA ALA A 74 80.00 -23.79 -1.13
C ALA A 74 79.60 -23.04 -2.41
N ASN A 75 79.27 -21.74 -2.31
CA ASN A 75 78.81 -20.89 -3.40
C ASN A 75 79.92 -20.00 -4.00
N GLY A 76 81.15 -20.08 -3.47
CA GLY A 76 82.28 -19.22 -3.86
C GLY A 76 82.19 -17.79 -3.32
N ASP A 77 83.18 -16.96 -3.63
CA ASP A 77 83.13 -15.52 -3.34
C ASP A 77 82.35 -14.79 -4.43
N ASN A 78 81.29 -14.07 -4.05
CA ASN A 78 80.42 -13.35 -4.98
C ASN A 78 80.50 -11.83 -4.85
N PHE A 79 81.46 -11.29 -4.08
CA PHE A 79 81.48 -9.86 -3.73
C PHE A 79 81.53 -8.92 -4.94
N ASN A 80 82.33 -9.24 -5.96
CA ASN A 80 82.41 -8.43 -7.18
C ASN A 80 81.06 -8.36 -7.90
N ASN A 81 80.33 -9.48 -7.98
CA ASN A 81 79.00 -9.51 -8.61
C ASN A 81 77.97 -8.73 -7.77
N CYS A 82 78.09 -8.73 -6.43
CA CYS A 82 77.27 -7.85 -5.59
C CYS A 82 77.52 -6.38 -5.90
N GLN A 83 78.78 -5.96 -6.10
CA GLN A 83 79.10 -4.58 -6.48
C GLN A 83 78.57 -4.22 -7.87
N ASP A 84 78.75 -5.12 -8.84
CA ASP A 84 78.28 -4.92 -10.21
C ASP A 84 76.75 -4.73 -10.23
N LEU A 85 76.01 -5.63 -9.57
CA LEU A 85 74.55 -5.54 -9.46
C LEU A 85 74.09 -4.27 -8.73
N ALA A 86 74.76 -3.88 -7.63
CA ALA A 86 74.44 -2.65 -6.91
C ALA A 86 74.62 -1.41 -7.80
N SER A 87 75.67 -1.39 -8.63
CA SER A 87 75.92 -0.28 -9.58
C SER A 87 74.91 -0.22 -10.72
N ASP A 88 74.29 -1.35 -11.05
CA ASP A 88 73.33 -1.49 -12.16
C ASP A 88 71.86 -1.27 -11.75
N LEU A 89 71.56 -1.11 -10.45
CA LEU A 89 70.19 -0.91 -9.93
C LEU A 89 69.45 0.25 -10.63
N SER A 90 70.12 1.41 -10.73
CA SER A 90 69.53 2.61 -11.32
C SER A 90 69.27 2.47 -12.83
N LYS A 91 70.12 1.73 -13.54
CA LYS A 91 69.95 1.42 -14.97
C LYS A 91 68.74 0.53 -15.25
N LYS A 92 68.27 -0.20 -14.22
CA LYS A 92 67.09 -1.06 -14.27
C LYS A 92 65.85 -0.43 -13.62
N HIS A 93 65.92 0.86 -13.26
CA HIS A 93 64.83 1.59 -12.60
C HIS A 93 64.36 0.98 -11.27
N LEU A 94 65.25 0.26 -10.59
CA LEU A 94 65.00 -0.29 -9.25
C LEU A 94 65.36 0.81 -8.23
N ASN A 95 64.36 1.59 -7.82
CA ASN A 95 64.52 2.71 -6.91
C ASN A 95 64.20 2.26 -5.48
N LEU A 96 65.18 2.36 -4.59
CA LEU A 96 65.14 1.82 -3.25
C LEU A 96 65.81 2.83 -2.30
N VAL A 97 65.56 2.71 -1.00
CA VAL A 97 66.21 3.53 0.02
C VAL A 97 67.72 3.29 0.02
N ASP A 98 68.12 2.01 -0.04
CA ASP A 98 69.52 1.62 -0.06
C ASP A 98 69.72 0.21 -0.64
N CYS A 99 70.96 -0.09 -1.03
CA CYS A 99 71.44 -1.41 -1.42
C CYS A 99 72.58 -1.86 -0.51
N ILE A 100 72.30 -2.85 0.34
CA ILE A 100 73.19 -3.33 1.39
C ILE A 100 73.85 -4.62 0.93
N ILE A 101 75.19 -4.61 0.83
CA ILE A 101 76.00 -5.81 0.59
C ILE A 101 76.49 -6.34 1.94
N ALA A 102 75.98 -7.50 2.35
CA ALA A 102 76.36 -8.14 3.60
C ALA A 102 76.21 -9.65 3.53
N ASN A 103 77.01 -10.38 4.30
CA ASN A 103 76.85 -11.82 4.43
C ASN A 103 75.76 -12.11 5.46
N CYS A 104 74.60 -12.57 5.01
CA CYS A 104 73.45 -12.86 5.87
C CYS A 104 73.67 -14.07 6.78
N ALA A 105 74.71 -14.88 6.54
CA ALA A 105 75.08 -15.99 7.43
C ALA A 105 76.01 -15.56 8.58
N ASP A 106 76.59 -14.35 8.50
CA ASP A 106 77.36 -13.76 9.59
C ASP A 106 76.41 -12.93 10.48
N VAL A 107 76.27 -13.36 11.74
CA VAL A 107 75.35 -12.76 12.71
C VAL A 107 75.69 -11.30 12.96
N GLU A 108 76.98 -10.94 12.99
CA GLU A 108 77.39 -9.55 13.23
C GLU A 108 77.08 -8.67 12.01
N ALA A 109 77.38 -9.16 10.80
CA ALA A 109 77.06 -8.45 9.57
C ALA A 109 75.53 -8.31 9.37
N ALA A 110 74.75 -9.33 9.67
CA ALA A 110 73.29 -9.28 9.56
C ALA A 110 72.67 -8.27 10.54
N ASN A 111 73.13 -8.25 11.79
CA ASN A 111 72.62 -7.30 12.78
C ASN A 111 73.06 -5.87 12.46
N VAL A 112 74.37 -5.63 12.32
CA VAL A 112 74.90 -4.26 12.26
C VAL A 112 74.74 -3.65 10.87
N LYS A 113 74.98 -4.41 9.80
CA LYS A 113 74.95 -3.83 8.44
C LYS A 113 73.55 -3.81 7.83
N ILE A 114 72.70 -4.78 8.16
CA ILE A 114 71.34 -4.88 7.61
C ILE A 114 70.32 -4.32 8.60
N LEU A 115 70.10 -5.01 9.73
CA LEU A 115 68.98 -4.70 10.63
C LEU A 115 69.11 -3.32 11.27
N ASP A 116 70.27 -2.97 11.83
CA ASP A 116 70.48 -1.65 12.45
C ASP A 116 70.33 -0.52 11.42
N THR A 117 70.83 -0.71 10.19
CA THR A 117 70.67 0.28 9.11
C THR A 117 69.20 0.54 8.79
N VAL A 118 68.43 -0.54 8.59
CA VAL A 118 66.99 -0.46 8.30
C VAL A 118 66.22 0.13 9.48
N LEU A 119 66.46 -0.37 10.70
CA LEU A 119 65.78 0.09 11.91
C LEU A 119 66.10 1.54 12.24
N ASN A 120 67.35 1.99 12.08
CA ASN A 120 67.74 3.38 12.29
C ASN A 120 67.10 4.31 11.25
N TYR A 121 67.03 3.87 9.98
CA TYR A 121 66.31 4.62 8.95
C TYR A 121 64.84 4.77 9.34
N LEU A 122 64.16 3.67 9.65
CA LEU A 122 62.76 3.67 10.08
C LEU A 122 62.57 4.55 11.32
N ALA A 123 63.37 4.37 12.38
CA ALA A 123 63.27 5.19 13.59
C ALA A 123 63.42 6.69 13.31
N SER A 124 64.25 7.07 12.35
CA SER A 124 64.47 8.48 11.99
C SER A 124 63.44 9.06 11.01
N LYS A 125 62.70 8.20 10.27
CA LYS A 125 61.82 8.61 9.17
C LYS A 125 60.35 8.22 9.32
N ILE A 126 60.00 7.27 10.20
CA ILE A 126 58.66 6.66 10.30
C ILE A 126 57.56 7.71 10.46
N GLN A 127 57.74 8.71 11.33
CA GLN A 127 56.74 9.79 11.50
C GLN A 127 56.48 10.58 10.21
N SER A 128 57.53 10.82 9.41
CA SER A 128 57.38 11.54 8.14
C SER A 128 56.74 10.67 7.06
N LEU A 129 57.04 9.38 7.07
CA LEU A 129 56.51 8.41 6.13
C LEU A 129 55.03 8.10 6.43
N ASP A 130 54.66 7.92 7.70
CA ASP A 130 53.28 7.75 8.15
C ASP A 130 52.42 8.95 7.78
N ARG A 131 52.96 10.17 7.95
CA ARG A 131 52.26 11.39 7.57
C ARG A 131 52.01 11.44 6.06
N GLN A 132 53.01 11.10 5.25
CA GLN A 132 52.86 11.04 3.79
C GLN A 132 51.84 9.99 3.37
N TYR A 133 51.89 8.80 3.97
CA TYR A 133 50.94 7.73 3.71
C TYR A 133 49.50 8.15 4.06
N ALA A 134 49.31 8.66 5.28
CA ALA A 134 48.01 9.16 5.72
C ALA A 134 47.48 10.25 4.78
N SER A 135 48.33 11.22 4.38
CA SER A 135 47.96 12.26 3.43
C SER A 135 47.53 11.69 2.07
N SER A 136 48.24 10.68 1.55
CA SER A 136 47.85 10.00 0.30
C SER A 136 46.49 9.31 0.42
N CYS A 137 46.24 8.61 1.53
CA CYS A 137 44.94 8.01 1.81
C CYS A 137 43.83 9.07 1.90
N GLN A 138 44.09 10.20 2.57
CA GLN A 138 43.13 11.30 2.68
C GLN A 138 42.81 11.91 1.30
N GLU A 139 43.81 12.10 0.44
CA GLU A 139 43.62 12.58 -0.93
C GLU A 139 42.75 11.63 -1.75
N ARG A 140 42.98 10.31 -1.64
CA ARG A 140 42.15 9.30 -2.30
C ARG A 140 40.70 9.31 -1.82
N ILE A 141 40.48 9.45 -0.51
CA ILE A 141 39.12 9.57 0.03
C ILE A 141 38.43 10.83 -0.53
N ILE A 142 39.14 11.95 -0.63
CA ILE A 142 38.62 13.19 -1.20
C ILE A 142 38.28 13.01 -2.69
N GLU A 143 39.12 12.31 -3.45
CA GLU A 143 38.85 12.02 -4.86
C GLU A 143 37.61 11.12 -5.02
N LEU A 144 37.52 10.03 -4.24
CA LEU A 144 36.38 9.14 -4.23
C LEU A 144 35.08 9.87 -3.87
N GLN A 145 35.15 10.75 -2.85
CA GLN A 145 34.03 11.60 -2.42
C GLN A 145 33.54 12.49 -3.56
N LYS A 146 34.45 13.11 -4.33
CA LYS A 146 34.09 13.93 -5.50
C LYS A 146 33.46 13.10 -6.62
N THR A 147 33.95 11.88 -6.86
CA THR A 147 33.37 10.96 -7.85
C THR A 147 31.93 10.61 -7.44
N VAL A 148 31.72 10.22 -6.18
CA VAL A 148 30.39 9.92 -5.65
C VAL A 148 29.48 11.16 -5.74
N GLN A 149 29.98 12.35 -5.40
CA GLN A 149 29.23 13.59 -5.50
C GLN A 149 28.77 13.88 -6.94
N THR A 150 29.64 13.62 -7.92
CA THR A 150 29.31 13.79 -9.34
C THR A 150 28.20 12.84 -9.77
N GLU A 151 28.20 11.60 -9.32
CA GLU A 151 27.14 10.63 -9.61
C GLU A 151 25.83 10.94 -8.89
N ILE A 152 25.88 11.43 -7.64
CA ILE A 152 24.69 11.95 -6.92
C ILE A 152 24.06 13.09 -7.72
N GLU A 153 24.87 14.01 -8.24
CA GLU A 153 24.35 15.16 -8.99
C GLU A 153 23.73 14.75 -10.32
N LYS A 154 24.32 13.77 -11.02
CA LYS A 154 23.70 13.16 -12.21
C LYS A 154 22.38 12.49 -11.86
N ALA A 155 22.31 11.75 -10.75
CA ALA A 155 21.08 11.12 -10.29
C ALA A 155 20.01 12.15 -9.93
N ARG A 156 20.39 13.21 -9.21
CA ARG A 156 19.50 14.34 -8.90
C ARG A 156 19.00 15.02 -10.18
N GLN A 157 19.85 15.24 -11.18
CA GLN A 157 19.41 15.82 -12.46
C GLN A 157 18.49 14.88 -13.24
N ALA A 158 18.75 13.58 -13.25
CA ALA A 158 17.87 12.60 -13.89
C ALA A 158 16.50 12.52 -13.20
N LEU A 159 16.47 12.63 -11.86
CA LEU A 159 15.25 12.65 -11.05
C LEU A 159 14.53 14.01 -11.03
N ALA A 160 15.27 15.11 -11.22
CA ALA A 160 14.75 16.49 -11.28
C ALA A 160 14.37 16.90 -12.70
N THR A 161 14.79 16.13 -13.72
CA THR A 161 14.17 16.21 -15.04
C THR A 161 12.71 15.92 -14.77
N PRO A 162 11.81 16.90 -14.97
CA PRO A 162 10.41 16.58 -14.91
C PRO A 162 10.24 15.52 -15.99
N THR A 163 9.92 14.28 -15.61
CA THR A 163 8.92 13.56 -16.38
C THR A 163 7.72 14.47 -16.29
N ALA A 164 7.72 15.41 -17.21
CA ALA A 164 6.78 16.47 -17.20
C ALA A 164 5.50 15.74 -17.55
N ASN A 165 4.69 15.52 -16.51
CA ASN A 165 3.24 15.47 -16.54
C ASN A 165 2.67 16.77 -17.16
N GLN A 166 3.31 17.32 -18.20
CA GLN A 166 3.00 18.57 -18.87
C GLN A 166 1.61 18.54 -19.50
N ASN A 167 1.02 17.35 -19.67
CA ASN A 167 -0.34 17.19 -20.12
C ASN A 167 -1.19 16.28 -19.22
N GLU A 168 -0.77 15.93 -17.99
CA GLU A 168 -1.63 15.10 -17.13
C GLU A 168 -2.94 15.81 -16.84
N MET A 169 -2.89 17.10 -16.49
CA MET A 169 -4.09 17.92 -16.33
C MET A 169 -4.82 18.15 -17.66
N GLY A 170 -4.11 18.25 -18.79
CA GLY A 170 -4.74 18.37 -20.10
C GLY A 170 -5.32 17.06 -20.65
N VAL A 171 -4.99 15.91 -20.05
CA VAL A 171 -5.68 14.62 -20.27
C VAL A 171 -6.81 14.44 -19.25
N PHE A 172 -6.58 14.79 -17.99
CA PHE A 172 -7.56 14.69 -16.92
C PHE A 172 -8.78 15.58 -17.16
N LEU A 173 -8.59 16.86 -17.49
CA LEU A 173 -9.70 17.80 -17.59
C LEU A 173 -10.72 17.43 -18.68
N PRO A 174 -10.32 17.00 -19.90
CA PRO A 174 -11.26 16.46 -20.88
C PRO A 174 -11.99 15.20 -20.40
N LEU A 175 -11.28 14.25 -19.79
CA LEU A 175 -11.87 13.01 -19.27
C LEU A 175 -12.85 13.28 -18.13
N TYR A 176 -12.50 14.19 -17.22
CA TYR A 176 -13.36 14.69 -16.15
C TYR A 176 -14.64 15.31 -16.71
N ASN A 177 -14.52 16.26 -17.66
CA ASN A 177 -15.68 16.92 -18.26
C ASN A 177 -16.60 15.92 -18.98
N GLN A 178 -16.02 14.97 -19.71
CA GLN A 178 -16.78 13.91 -20.38
C GLN A 178 -17.51 13.02 -19.37
N LEU A 179 -16.84 12.59 -18.30
CA LEU A 179 -17.42 11.77 -17.24
C LEU A 179 -18.57 12.52 -16.55
N MET A 180 -18.36 13.77 -16.14
CA MET A 180 -19.38 14.56 -15.47
C MET A 180 -20.59 14.82 -16.37
N SER A 181 -20.37 15.05 -17.68
CA SER A 181 -21.45 15.18 -18.66
C SER A 181 -22.27 13.89 -18.77
N ASN A 182 -21.60 12.75 -18.98
CA ASN A 182 -22.28 11.45 -19.10
C ASN A 182 -23.02 11.06 -17.81
N LEU A 183 -22.40 11.30 -16.65
CA LEU A 183 -22.99 11.05 -15.35
C LEU A 183 -24.24 11.91 -15.14
N SER A 184 -24.15 13.20 -15.49
CA SER A 184 -25.30 14.12 -15.37
C SER A 184 -26.46 13.71 -16.26
N VAL A 185 -26.19 13.36 -17.52
CA VAL A 185 -27.22 12.89 -18.46
C VAL A 185 -27.85 11.59 -17.95
N GLY A 186 -27.05 10.58 -17.61
CA GLY A 186 -27.57 9.28 -17.17
C GLY A 186 -28.39 9.37 -15.88
N LEU A 187 -27.98 10.21 -14.91
CA LEU A 187 -28.74 10.41 -13.68
C LEU A 187 -30.05 11.17 -13.92
N MET A 188 -30.04 12.17 -14.80
CA MET A 188 -31.24 12.92 -15.16
C MET A 188 -32.26 12.07 -15.93
N GLU A 189 -31.80 11.20 -16.82
CA GLU A 189 -32.66 10.21 -17.51
C GLU A 189 -33.27 9.22 -16.51
N LEU A 190 -32.46 8.70 -15.59
CA LEU A 190 -32.95 7.82 -14.52
C LEU A 190 -33.99 8.52 -13.64
N LEU A 191 -33.73 9.77 -13.26
CA LEU A 191 -34.66 10.57 -12.48
C LEU A 191 -35.98 10.80 -13.21
N GLU A 192 -35.94 11.08 -14.50
CA GLU A 192 -37.15 11.24 -15.32
C GLU A 192 -37.95 9.94 -15.42
N ASN A 193 -37.28 8.78 -15.50
CA ASN A 193 -37.96 7.48 -15.44
C ASN A 193 -38.69 7.29 -14.10
N PHE A 194 -38.01 7.52 -12.96
CA PHE A 194 -38.66 7.47 -11.66
C PHE A 194 -39.80 8.48 -11.55
N LYS A 195 -39.62 9.68 -12.09
CA LYS A 195 -40.63 10.73 -12.10
C LYS A 195 -41.90 10.27 -12.82
N GLN A 196 -41.79 9.65 -14.00
CA GLN A 196 -42.94 9.16 -14.74
C GLN A 196 -43.71 8.05 -14.02
N GLN A 197 -43.00 7.26 -13.22
CA GLN A 197 -43.57 6.11 -12.51
C GLN A 197 -44.00 6.41 -11.07
N ARG A 198 -43.65 7.57 -10.52
CA ARG A 198 -43.76 7.85 -9.07
C ARG A 198 -45.18 7.75 -8.48
N TYR A 199 -46.22 7.97 -9.29
CA TYR A 199 -47.62 7.85 -8.87
C TYR A 199 -48.27 6.53 -9.29
N LEU A 200 -47.53 5.65 -9.96
CA LEU A 200 -48.02 4.33 -10.34
C LEU A 200 -47.92 3.37 -9.15
N VAL A 201 -48.75 2.35 -9.16
CA VAL A 201 -48.62 1.22 -8.24
C VAL A 201 -47.33 0.46 -8.56
N ASP A 202 -46.66 -0.02 -7.53
CA ASP A 202 -45.56 -0.95 -7.70
C ASP A 202 -46.06 -2.38 -7.89
N GLU A 203 -46.18 -2.78 -9.16
CA GLU A 203 -46.67 -4.10 -9.57
C GLU A 203 -45.64 -5.22 -9.34
N ASP A 204 -44.34 -4.88 -9.23
CA ASP A 204 -43.26 -5.85 -9.22
C ASP A 204 -42.91 -6.36 -7.81
N PHE A 205 -42.91 -5.48 -6.80
CA PHE A 205 -42.43 -5.83 -5.45
C PHE A 205 -43.46 -5.57 -4.34
N PHE A 206 -44.03 -4.37 -4.26
CA PHE A 206 -44.91 -3.98 -3.15
C PHE A 206 -46.31 -4.57 -3.27
N LYS A 207 -46.97 -4.43 -4.42
CA LYS A 207 -48.34 -4.95 -4.61
C LYS A 207 -48.43 -6.47 -4.39
N PRO A 208 -47.52 -7.31 -4.91
CA PRO A 208 -47.55 -8.74 -4.62
C PRO A 208 -47.43 -9.04 -3.12
N GLN A 209 -46.63 -8.26 -2.39
CA GLN A 209 -46.48 -8.43 -0.93
C GLN A 209 -47.71 -7.97 -0.16
N VAL A 210 -48.41 -6.91 -0.62
CA VAL A 210 -49.70 -6.51 -0.08
C VAL A 210 -50.74 -7.61 -0.28
N GLU A 211 -50.85 -8.15 -1.49
CA GLU A 211 -51.78 -9.25 -1.79
C GLU A 211 -51.48 -10.49 -0.96
N ALA A 212 -50.20 -10.87 -0.82
CA ALA A 212 -49.77 -11.97 0.02
C ALA A 212 -50.08 -11.73 1.52
N ALA A 213 -49.83 -10.53 2.04
CA ALA A 213 -50.13 -10.19 3.43
C ALA A 213 -51.64 -10.24 3.72
N ILE A 214 -52.47 -9.70 2.82
CA ILE A 214 -53.94 -9.77 2.94
C ILE A 214 -54.43 -11.22 2.88
N GLN A 215 -53.86 -12.04 2.00
CA GLN A 215 -54.21 -13.46 1.93
C GLN A 215 -53.79 -14.20 3.21
N ALA A 216 -52.61 -13.92 3.75
CA ALA A 216 -52.15 -14.47 5.02
C ALA A 216 -53.06 -14.06 6.19
N CYS A 217 -53.58 -12.83 6.22
CA CYS A 217 -54.58 -12.41 7.19
C CYS A 217 -55.89 -13.21 7.08
N LYS A 218 -56.30 -13.60 5.88
CA LYS A 218 -57.51 -14.42 5.68
C LYS A 218 -57.31 -15.88 6.11
N GLU A 219 -56.13 -16.43 5.88
CA GLU A 219 -55.80 -17.84 6.16
C GLU A 219 -55.37 -18.08 7.62
N ASP A 220 -54.61 -17.16 8.21
CA ASP A 220 -54.17 -17.16 9.62
C ASP A 220 -54.89 -16.06 10.41
N ALA A 221 -56.22 -16.17 10.47
CA ALA A 221 -57.10 -15.18 11.09
C ALA A 221 -56.94 -15.10 12.62
N GLY A 222 -56.30 -16.09 13.26
CA GLY A 222 -56.22 -16.19 14.72
C GLY A 222 -57.56 -16.48 15.43
N ILE A 223 -58.64 -16.66 14.67
CA ILE A 223 -60.00 -16.95 15.15
C ILE A 223 -60.04 -18.40 15.69
N PRO A 224 -60.49 -18.62 16.93
CA PRO A 224 -60.64 -19.95 17.49
C PRO A 224 -61.82 -20.71 16.89
N ASN A 225 -61.80 -22.04 16.96
CA ASN A 225 -63.00 -22.83 16.67
C ASN A 225 -63.98 -22.83 17.86
N LEU A 226 -65.22 -23.25 17.60
CA LEU A 226 -66.29 -23.26 18.59
C LEU A 226 -65.96 -24.08 19.86
N GLN A 227 -65.18 -25.15 19.75
CA GLN A 227 -64.77 -25.95 20.91
C GLN A 227 -63.72 -25.23 21.75
N GLU A 228 -62.76 -24.58 21.12
CA GLU A 228 -61.75 -23.76 21.81
C GLU A 228 -62.40 -22.63 22.61
N ILE A 229 -63.40 -21.94 22.03
CA ILE A 229 -64.19 -20.92 22.72
C ILE A 229 -64.88 -21.50 23.96
N LYS A 230 -65.55 -22.66 23.82
CA LYS A 230 -66.25 -23.33 24.92
C LYS A 230 -65.31 -23.78 26.04
N VAL A 231 -64.13 -24.30 25.69
CA VAL A 231 -63.10 -24.69 26.65
C VAL A 231 -62.58 -23.45 27.38
N ARG A 232 -62.23 -22.38 26.65
CA ARG A 232 -61.71 -21.15 27.24
C ARG A 232 -62.70 -20.49 28.18
N HIS A 233 -63.99 -20.52 27.86
CA HIS A 233 -65.04 -20.05 28.75
C HIS A 233 -65.14 -20.87 30.04
N ARG A 234 -64.98 -22.20 30.00
CA ARG A 234 -64.94 -23.03 31.22
C ARG A 234 -63.74 -22.70 32.11
N GLU A 235 -62.61 -22.31 31.53
CA GLU A 235 -61.42 -21.89 32.28
C GLU A 235 -61.58 -20.51 32.92
N LYS A 236 -62.21 -19.56 32.22
CA LYS A 236 -62.25 -18.14 32.60
C LYS A 236 -63.53 -17.72 33.33
N GLY A 237 -64.64 -18.43 33.10
CA GLY A 237 -65.93 -18.18 33.75
C GLY A 237 -66.69 -16.93 33.26
N SER A 238 -66.21 -16.21 32.25
CA SER A 238 -66.87 -15.03 31.67
C SER A 238 -66.66 -14.97 30.16
N TRP A 239 -67.75 -14.73 29.42
CA TRP A 239 -67.72 -14.58 27.97
C TRP A 239 -67.00 -13.30 27.53
N GLU A 240 -67.13 -12.23 28.31
CA GLU A 240 -66.49 -10.94 28.07
C GLU A 240 -64.96 -11.05 28.13
N ILE A 241 -64.43 -11.78 29.11
CA ILE A 241 -62.98 -12.05 29.22
C ILE A 241 -62.50 -12.86 28.02
N VAL A 242 -63.23 -13.92 27.66
CA VAL A 242 -62.88 -14.80 26.52
C VAL A 242 -62.89 -14.01 25.21
N TYR A 243 -63.93 -13.21 24.99
CA TYR A 243 -64.06 -12.38 23.80
C TYR A 243 -62.93 -11.35 23.72
N ALA A 244 -62.62 -10.66 24.83
CA ALA A 244 -61.50 -9.72 24.91
C ALA A 244 -60.14 -10.36 24.60
N GLU A 245 -59.87 -11.57 25.13
CA GLU A 245 -58.64 -12.31 24.84
C GLU A 245 -58.52 -12.63 23.34
N TYR A 246 -59.61 -13.06 22.69
CA TYR A 246 -59.60 -13.39 21.27
C TYR A 246 -59.53 -12.14 20.37
N LEU A 247 -60.16 -11.03 20.74
CA LEU A 247 -59.98 -9.74 20.04
C LEU A 247 -58.50 -9.32 20.03
N HIS A 248 -57.83 -9.40 21.18
CA HIS A 248 -56.39 -9.13 21.25
C HIS A 248 -55.57 -10.10 20.41
N LYS A 249 -55.91 -11.40 20.42
CA LYS A 249 -55.22 -12.42 19.63
C LYS A 249 -55.33 -12.12 18.14
N ILE A 250 -56.54 -11.89 17.63
CA ILE A 250 -56.78 -11.56 16.22
C ILE A 250 -55.99 -10.32 15.83
N ARG A 251 -56.04 -9.26 16.66
CA ARG A 251 -55.26 -8.03 16.43
C ARG A 251 -53.76 -8.30 16.29
N THR A 252 -53.19 -9.12 17.16
CA THR A 252 -51.77 -9.49 17.10
C THR A 252 -51.42 -10.32 15.85
N HIS A 253 -52.28 -11.24 15.44
CA HIS A 253 -52.09 -12.02 14.21
C HIS A 253 -52.07 -11.11 12.98
N LEU A 254 -53.04 -10.19 12.86
CA LEU A 254 -53.10 -9.23 11.76
C LEU A 254 -51.85 -8.34 11.70
N THR A 255 -51.42 -7.76 12.83
CA THR A 255 -50.19 -6.95 12.87
C THR A 255 -48.97 -7.74 12.42
N ARG A 256 -48.83 -9.00 12.85
CA ARG A 256 -47.70 -9.85 12.46
C ARG A 256 -47.64 -10.09 10.96
N ASN A 257 -48.79 -10.33 10.34
CA ASN A 257 -48.86 -10.62 8.91
C ASN A 257 -48.47 -9.41 8.05
N PHE A 258 -48.78 -8.18 8.48
CA PHE A 258 -48.36 -6.97 7.76
C PHE A 258 -46.86 -6.67 7.82
N ASN A 259 -46.11 -7.27 8.77
CA ASN A 259 -44.64 -7.10 8.80
C ASN A 259 -43.96 -7.72 7.57
N SER A 260 -44.61 -8.62 6.82
CA SER A 260 -44.03 -9.18 5.59
C SER A 260 -43.85 -8.14 4.48
N LEU A 261 -44.54 -7.00 4.56
CA LEU A 261 -44.43 -5.90 3.61
C LEU A 261 -43.01 -5.32 3.52
N ASP A 262 -42.22 -5.45 4.60
CA ASP A 262 -40.81 -5.03 4.64
C ASP A 262 -39.98 -5.64 3.50
N ASN A 263 -40.29 -6.87 3.09
CA ASN A 263 -39.56 -7.53 2.01
C ASN A 263 -39.76 -6.81 0.66
N GLY A 264 -41.00 -6.42 0.35
CA GLY A 264 -41.32 -5.71 -0.91
C GLY A 264 -40.75 -4.30 -0.93
N LEU A 265 -40.85 -3.60 0.21
CA LEU A 265 -40.27 -2.26 0.37
C LEU A 265 -38.74 -2.29 0.21
N LYS A 266 -38.08 -3.28 0.82
CA LYS A 266 -36.64 -3.46 0.69
C LYS A 266 -36.23 -3.76 -0.76
N GLN A 267 -36.92 -4.68 -1.44
CA GLN A 267 -36.62 -5.02 -2.83
C GLN A 267 -36.76 -3.81 -3.76
N LEU A 268 -37.83 -3.03 -3.60
CA LEU A 268 -38.05 -1.80 -4.36
C LEU A 268 -36.90 -0.79 -4.17
N ILE A 269 -36.44 -0.61 -2.94
CA ILE A 269 -35.33 0.31 -2.61
C ILE A 269 -33.99 -0.20 -3.15
N ASP A 270 -33.72 -1.49 -2.97
CA ASP A 270 -32.49 -2.11 -3.44
C ASP A 270 -32.40 -2.07 -4.97
N ASP A 271 -33.52 -2.26 -5.68
CA ASP A 271 -33.59 -2.08 -7.12
C ASP A 271 -33.25 -0.64 -7.53
N ALA A 272 -33.82 0.36 -6.86
CA ALA A 272 -33.51 1.76 -7.13
C ALA A 272 -32.02 2.10 -6.91
N LYS A 273 -31.44 1.63 -5.79
CA LYS A 273 -30.00 1.78 -5.51
C LYS A 273 -29.13 1.08 -6.56
N TYR A 274 -29.58 -0.06 -7.05
CA TYR A 274 -28.91 -0.80 -8.11
C TYR A 274 -28.95 -0.03 -9.44
N GLN A 275 -30.10 0.53 -9.83
CA GLN A 275 -30.21 1.38 -11.02
C GLN A 275 -29.28 2.61 -10.95
N VAL A 276 -29.20 3.28 -9.79
CA VAL A 276 -28.24 4.37 -9.59
C VAL A 276 -26.79 3.88 -9.75
N SER A 277 -26.47 2.71 -9.20
CA SER A 277 -25.13 2.10 -9.32
C SER A 277 -24.77 1.75 -10.77
N GLN A 278 -25.76 1.33 -11.58
CA GLN A 278 -25.55 1.11 -13.01
C GLN A 278 -25.19 2.39 -13.74
N VAL A 279 -25.85 3.51 -13.43
CA VAL A 279 -25.53 4.82 -14.00
C VAL A 279 -24.12 5.26 -13.62
N LEU A 280 -23.73 5.10 -12.35
CA LEU A 280 -22.39 5.44 -11.87
C LEU A 280 -21.30 4.62 -12.58
N THR A 281 -21.56 3.33 -12.83
CA THR A 281 -20.55 2.41 -13.37
C THR A 281 -20.40 2.50 -14.88
N ALA A 282 -21.50 2.51 -15.64
CA ALA A 282 -21.46 2.52 -17.10
C ALA A 282 -21.40 3.94 -17.69
N PRO A 283 -22.47 4.77 -17.64
CA PRO A 283 -22.39 6.19 -18.04
C PRO A 283 -21.29 6.98 -17.30
N GLY A 284 -21.19 6.82 -15.98
CA GLY A 284 -20.21 7.52 -15.14
C GLY A 284 -18.80 6.95 -15.16
N ASN A 285 -18.56 5.84 -15.87
CA ASN A 285 -17.25 5.17 -15.97
C ASN A 285 -16.56 4.87 -14.60
N LEU A 286 -17.32 4.74 -13.51
CA LEU A 286 -16.74 4.48 -12.18
C LEU A 286 -16.55 2.99 -11.90
N ALA A 287 -16.85 2.09 -12.84
CA ALA A 287 -16.76 0.64 -12.65
C ALA A 287 -15.42 0.14 -12.10
N GLY A 288 -14.31 0.85 -12.37
CA GLY A 288 -12.98 0.50 -11.86
C GLY A 288 -12.80 0.68 -10.34
N LEU A 289 -13.74 1.33 -9.63
CA LEU A 289 -13.66 1.55 -8.19
C LEU A 289 -14.04 0.31 -7.38
N SER A 290 -14.87 -0.59 -7.93
CA SER A 290 -15.29 -1.81 -7.24
C SER A 290 -15.74 -2.87 -8.23
N THR A 291 -15.46 -4.14 -7.92
CA THR A 291 -15.96 -5.28 -8.70
C THR A 291 -17.40 -5.65 -8.38
N THR A 292 -18.00 -4.99 -7.39
CA THR A 292 -19.35 -5.31 -6.88
C THR A 292 -20.41 -4.69 -7.77
N LYS A 293 -21.38 -5.48 -8.24
CA LYS A 293 -22.51 -5.03 -9.10
C LYS A 293 -23.84 -5.09 -8.35
N SER A 294 -23.88 -4.52 -7.15
CA SER A 294 -25.04 -4.58 -6.26
C SER A 294 -25.19 -3.24 -5.53
N PRO A 295 -26.29 -3.01 -4.78
CA PRO A 295 -26.51 -1.77 -4.01
C PRO A 295 -25.34 -1.40 -3.09
N GLU A 296 -24.57 -2.39 -2.65
CA GLU A 296 -23.34 -2.25 -1.85
C GLU A 296 -22.24 -1.44 -2.57
N TYR A 297 -22.34 -1.25 -3.89
CA TYR A 297 -21.46 -0.37 -4.63
C TYR A 297 -21.48 1.07 -4.07
N LEU A 298 -22.66 1.58 -3.72
CA LEU A 298 -22.82 2.90 -3.10
C LEU A 298 -22.10 2.97 -1.74
N LYS A 299 -22.20 1.90 -0.94
CA LYS A 299 -21.49 1.77 0.34
C LYS A 299 -19.98 1.83 0.15
N ILE A 300 -19.45 1.11 -0.85
CA ILE A 300 -18.01 1.07 -1.12
C ILE A 300 -17.49 2.45 -1.51
N ILE A 301 -18.23 3.19 -2.34
CA ILE A 301 -17.86 4.56 -2.68
C ILE A 301 -17.84 5.43 -1.40
N ALA A 302 -18.95 5.42 -0.65
CA ALA A 302 -19.14 6.21 0.56
C ALA A 302 -18.09 5.96 1.66
N GLU A 303 -17.72 4.69 1.88
CA GLU A 303 -16.93 4.31 3.07
C GLU A 303 -15.46 4.03 2.74
N LYS A 304 -15.12 3.73 1.48
CA LYS A 304 -13.78 3.24 1.12
C LYS A 304 -13.08 4.03 0.02
N LYS A 305 -13.78 4.88 -0.74
CA LYS A 305 -13.19 5.57 -1.90
C LYS A 305 -13.19 7.08 -1.76
N VAL A 306 -14.28 7.67 -1.30
CA VAL A 306 -14.32 9.10 -1.01
C VAL A 306 -13.60 9.35 0.31
N SER A 307 -12.63 10.27 0.31
CA SER A 307 -11.86 10.64 1.50
C SER A 307 -12.76 11.34 2.53
N GLU A 308 -12.31 11.41 3.78
CA GLU A 308 -13.01 12.12 4.85
C GLU A 308 -13.11 13.62 4.61
N GLU A 309 -12.20 14.16 3.79
CA GLU A 309 -12.14 15.58 3.44
C GLU A 309 -13.24 16.00 2.44
N GLN A 310 -13.75 15.07 1.61
CA GLN A 310 -14.87 15.33 0.70
C GLN A 310 -16.21 15.03 1.38
N ILE A 311 -16.52 15.83 2.39
CA ILE A 311 -17.62 15.60 3.34
C ILE A 311 -18.98 15.53 2.63
N ASN A 312 -19.23 16.40 1.64
CA ASN A 312 -20.55 16.50 1.02
C ASN A 312 -20.82 15.34 0.07
N LEU A 313 -19.84 14.99 -0.76
CA LEU A 313 -19.90 13.85 -1.66
C LEU A 313 -20.07 12.56 -0.85
N ARG A 314 -19.28 12.40 0.21
CA ARG A 314 -19.38 11.25 1.13
C ARG A 314 -20.78 11.16 1.73
N ARG A 315 -21.31 12.26 2.26
CA ARG A 315 -22.64 12.33 2.85
C ARG A 315 -23.73 11.95 1.85
N ALA A 316 -23.67 12.44 0.61
CA ALA A 316 -24.65 12.14 -0.41
C ALA A 316 -24.74 10.63 -0.70
N PHE A 317 -23.60 9.98 -0.92
CA PHE A 317 -23.56 8.51 -1.09
C PHE A 317 -24.03 7.76 0.15
N GLN A 318 -23.70 8.23 1.36
CA GLN A 318 -24.15 7.62 2.61
C GLN A 318 -25.65 7.72 2.80
N ASN A 319 -26.25 8.88 2.50
CA ASN A 319 -27.68 9.12 2.64
C ASN A 319 -28.47 8.16 1.75
N LEU A 320 -28.10 8.05 0.47
CA LEU A 320 -28.78 7.13 -0.44
C LEU A 320 -28.54 5.66 -0.05
N TRP A 321 -27.31 5.28 0.34
CA TRP A 321 -27.02 3.91 0.75
C TRP A 321 -27.84 3.49 1.99
N LYS A 322 -27.93 4.37 2.99
CA LYS A 322 -28.66 4.14 4.25
C LYS A 322 -30.17 4.33 4.12
N PHE A 323 -30.66 4.80 2.98
CA PHE A 323 -32.09 4.95 2.76
C PHE A 323 -32.76 3.58 2.84
N GLU A 324 -33.68 3.43 3.77
CA GLU A 324 -34.45 2.23 4.04
C GLU A 324 -35.89 2.63 4.33
N MET A 325 -36.82 1.72 4.07
CA MET A 325 -38.23 1.87 4.40
C MET A 325 -38.72 0.60 5.05
N SER A 326 -39.54 0.75 6.09
CA SER A 326 -40.18 -0.37 6.77
C SER A 326 -41.66 -0.08 7.00
N TYR A 327 -42.44 -1.13 7.03
CA TYR A 327 -43.84 -1.10 7.43
C TYR A 327 -44.00 -0.44 8.80
N GLU A 328 -43.18 -0.84 9.78
CA GLU A 328 -43.30 -0.35 11.16
C GLU A 328 -43.14 1.18 11.25
N VAL A 329 -42.16 1.74 10.54
CA VAL A 329 -41.88 3.19 10.58
C VAL A 329 -42.82 3.97 9.67
N ASN A 330 -43.12 3.45 8.47
CA ASN A 330 -43.75 4.25 7.41
C ASN A 330 -45.26 4.04 7.27
N PHE A 331 -45.79 2.89 7.66
CA PHE A 331 -47.18 2.52 7.33
C PHE A 331 -47.99 2.02 8.53
N HIS A 332 -47.35 1.49 9.58
CA HIS A 332 -48.04 0.88 10.72
C HIS A 332 -49.07 1.81 11.36
N TYR A 333 -48.76 3.10 11.54
CA TYR A 333 -49.72 4.05 12.13
C TYR A 333 -51.00 4.22 11.31
N ARG A 334 -50.94 4.08 9.97
CA ARG A 334 -52.12 4.19 9.10
C ARG A 334 -52.96 2.92 9.11
N ILE A 335 -52.34 1.76 9.34
CA ILE A 335 -53.06 0.49 9.47
C ILE A 335 -53.61 0.31 10.89
N ARG A 336 -52.91 0.82 11.90
CA ARG A 336 -53.23 0.60 13.31
C ARG A 336 -54.61 1.09 13.71
N GLN A 337 -55.05 2.23 13.17
CA GLN A 337 -56.40 2.78 13.42
C GLN A 337 -57.51 1.84 12.95
N HIS A 338 -57.27 1.04 11.90
CA HIS A 338 -58.26 0.10 11.39
C HIS A 338 -58.39 -1.16 12.27
N LEU A 339 -57.44 -1.37 13.18
CA LEU A 339 -57.44 -2.46 14.16
C LEU A 339 -58.13 -2.08 15.48
N ASP A 340 -58.60 -0.84 15.66
CA ASP A 340 -59.14 -0.37 16.95
C ASP A 340 -60.44 -1.06 17.33
N ASP A 341 -61.24 -1.50 16.35
CA ASP A 341 -62.47 -2.26 16.57
C ASP A 341 -62.21 -3.67 17.17
N LEU A 342 -60.95 -4.12 17.13
CA LEU A 342 -60.45 -5.32 17.81
C LEU A 342 -59.87 -5.00 19.20
N THR A 343 -60.15 -3.81 19.73
CA THR A 343 -59.84 -3.45 21.12
C THR A 343 -61.12 -3.65 21.95
N PRO A 344 -61.05 -4.40 23.07
CA PRO A 344 -62.25 -4.72 23.86
C PRO A 344 -63.06 -3.50 24.31
N ASP A 345 -62.41 -2.37 24.58
CA ASP A 345 -63.07 -1.15 25.04
C ASP A 345 -63.68 -0.33 23.89
N ASP A 346 -63.18 -0.47 22.67
CA ASP A 346 -63.58 0.33 21.50
C ASP A 346 -64.44 -0.45 20.50
N THR A 347 -64.64 -1.76 20.72
CA THR A 347 -65.35 -2.62 19.78
C THR A 347 -66.81 -2.24 19.58
N SER A 348 -67.23 -2.25 18.31
CA SER A 348 -68.56 -1.92 17.81
C SER A 348 -69.56 -3.07 18.00
N LEU A 349 -69.09 -4.32 17.99
CA LEU A 349 -69.91 -5.52 18.22
C LEU A 349 -69.81 -5.98 19.67
N ARG A 350 -70.84 -5.71 20.46
CA ARG A 350 -70.94 -6.14 21.86
C ARG A 350 -71.73 -7.43 21.98
N LEU A 351 -71.33 -8.26 22.93
CA LEU A 351 -72.08 -9.46 23.29
C LEU A 351 -73.44 -9.09 23.89
N SER A 352 -74.43 -9.94 23.64
CA SER A 352 -75.79 -9.85 24.17
C SER A 352 -75.82 -10.10 25.68
N ALA A 353 -76.98 -9.86 26.31
CA ALA A 353 -77.15 -10.11 27.74
C ALA A 353 -77.01 -11.59 28.15
N LYS A 354 -77.06 -12.53 27.20
CA LYS A 354 -76.87 -13.96 27.42
C LYS A 354 -75.99 -14.55 26.31
N PRO A 355 -74.68 -14.28 26.34
CA PRO A 355 -73.80 -14.64 25.25
C PRO A 355 -73.72 -16.15 25.04
N THR A 356 -73.54 -16.54 23.79
CA THR A 356 -73.27 -17.93 23.40
C THR A 356 -71.90 -18.06 22.75
N ALA A 357 -71.35 -19.27 22.68
CA ALA A 357 -70.09 -19.50 21.99
C ALA A 357 -70.20 -19.20 20.49
N GLU A 358 -71.39 -19.46 19.94
CA GLU A 358 -71.76 -19.19 18.55
C GLU A 358 -71.76 -17.68 18.29
N GLU A 359 -72.38 -16.89 19.18
CA GLU A 359 -72.35 -15.41 19.10
C GLU A 359 -70.92 -14.85 19.21
N VAL A 360 -70.09 -15.39 20.10
CA VAL A 360 -68.67 -15.00 20.21
C VAL A 360 -67.95 -15.25 18.90
N LEU A 361 -68.14 -16.43 18.30
CA LEU A 361 -67.49 -16.78 17.03
C LEU A 361 -67.95 -15.87 15.88
N GLU A 362 -69.26 -15.69 15.71
CA GLU A 362 -69.84 -14.84 14.67
C GLU A 362 -69.33 -13.40 14.76
N ASN A 363 -69.30 -12.82 15.96
CA ASN A 363 -68.79 -11.47 16.17
C ASN A 363 -67.28 -11.36 15.85
N LEU A 364 -66.48 -12.36 16.24
CA LEU A 364 -65.04 -12.39 15.92
C LEU A 364 -64.80 -12.49 14.41
N GLU A 365 -65.56 -13.33 13.70
CA GLU A 365 -65.49 -13.49 12.25
C GLU A 365 -65.88 -12.20 11.51
N GLN A 366 -66.97 -11.55 11.92
CA GLN A 366 -67.41 -10.30 11.33
C GLN A 366 -66.36 -9.19 11.54
N LEU A 367 -65.92 -8.96 12.78
CA LEU A 367 -64.90 -7.94 13.07
C LEU A 367 -63.60 -8.19 12.31
N HIS A 368 -63.17 -9.45 12.20
CA HIS A 368 -61.99 -9.80 11.43
C HIS A 368 -62.15 -9.46 9.95
N GLN A 369 -63.26 -9.87 9.31
CA GLN A 369 -63.50 -9.59 7.90
C GLN A 369 -63.55 -8.09 7.61
N GLU A 370 -64.27 -7.33 8.43
CA GLU A 370 -64.34 -5.86 8.30
C GLU A 370 -62.97 -5.21 8.50
N THR A 371 -62.20 -5.68 9.49
CA THR A 371 -60.85 -5.17 9.77
C THR A 371 -59.92 -5.42 8.60
N VAL A 372 -59.89 -6.64 8.06
CA VAL A 372 -59.04 -7.00 6.90
C VAL A 372 -59.43 -6.17 5.68
N TYR A 373 -60.72 -5.98 5.43
CA TYR A 373 -61.21 -5.15 4.33
C TYR A 373 -60.75 -3.69 4.48
N LYS A 374 -60.93 -3.07 5.66
CA LYS A 374 -60.47 -1.71 5.96
C LYS A 374 -58.95 -1.57 5.79
N CYS A 375 -58.17 -2.56 6.24
CA CYS A 375 -56.72 -2.57 6.05
C CYS A 375 -56.33 -2.68 4.58
N GLN A 376 -57.08 -3.47 3.79
CA GLN A 376 -56.85 -3.59 2.35
C GLN A 376 -57.10 -2.28 1.61
N GLU A 377 -58.20 -1.58 1.91
CA GLU A 377 -58.48 -0.25 1.34
C GLU A 377 -57.39 0.75 1.73
N ALA A 378 -56.99 0.77 3.00
CA ALA A 378 -55.93 1.65 3.48
C ALA A 378 -54.59 1.38 2.77
N LEU A 379 -54.21 0.12 2.55
CA LEU A 379 -52.99 -0.21 1.80
C LEU A 379 -53.10 0.14 0.31
N ALA A 380 -54.30 0.06 -0.28
CA ALA A 380 -54.53 0.47 -1.66
C ALA A 380 -54.32 1.98 -1.84
N ASP A 381 -54.76 2.80 -0.88
CA ASP A 381 -54.53 4.24 -0.87
C ASP A 381 -53.03 4.60 -0.78
N LEU A 382 -52.21 3.72 -0.20
CA LEU A 382 -50.76 3.90 -0.01
C LEU A 382 -49.93 3.30 -1.15
N SER A 383 -50.56 2.70 -2.14
CA SER A 383 -49.92 1.87 -3.17
C SER A 383 -48.84 2.58 -4.00
N SER A 384 -48.86 3.92 -4.08
CA SER A 384 -47.86 4.73 -4.77
C SER A 384 -46.83 5.40 -3.83
N GLU A 385 -47.07 5.42 -2.52
CA GLU A 385 -46.18 6.08 -1.56
C GLU A 385 -44.73 5.53 -1.56
N PRO A 386 -44.50 4.21 -1.70
CA PRO A 386 -43.14 3.68 -1.80
C PRO A 386 -42.36 4.24 -3.01
N LYS A 387 -43.00 4.32 -4.19
CA LYS A 387 -42.39 4.88 -5.40
C LYS A 387 -42.15 6.38 -5.29
N LEU A 388 -43.04 7.11 -4.62
CA LEU A 388 -42.84 8.52 -4.28
C LEU A 388 -41.60 8.74 -3.40
N ALA A 389 -41.42 7.92 -2.37
CA ALA A 389 -40.27 8.02 -1.48
C ALA A 389 -38.95 7.66 -2.19
N VAL A 390 -38.96 6.62 -3.03
CA VAL A 390 -37.80 6.27 -3.88
C VAL A 390 -37.45 7.43 -4.81
N PHE A 391 -38.43 8.01 -5.49
CA PHE A 391 -38.21 9.17 -6.34
C PHE A 391 -37.59 10.33 -5.57
N ALA A 392 -38.12 10.68 -4.39
CA ALA A 392 -37.60 11.76 -3.56
C ALA A 392 -36.16 11.49 -3.08
N ALA A 393 -35.86 10.26 -2.65
CA ALA A 393 -34.51 9.90 -2.20
C ALA A 393 -33.49 9.95 -3.34
N VAL A 394 -33.86 9.51 -4.54
CA VAL A 394 -33.00 9.60 -5.73
C VAL A 394 -32.85 11.04 -6.20
N GLU A 395 -33.91 11.85 -6.18
CA GLU A 395 -33.86 13.28 -6.49
C GLU A 395 -32.91 14.02 -5.56
N GLU A 396 -33.05 13.81 -4.25
CA GLU A 396 -32.18 14.43 -3.24
C GLU A 396 -30.72 14.00 -3.43
N PHE A 397 -30.46 12.72 -3.72
CA PHE A 397 -29.12 12.24 -4.02
C PHE A 397 -28.53 12.98 -5.23
N ILE A 398 -29.26 13.07 -6.34
CA ILE A 398 -28.82 13.74 -7.57
C ILE A 398 -28.57 15.23 -7.33
N ASP A 399 -29.42 15.90 -6.55
CA ASP A 399 -29.24 17.29 -6.16
C ASP A 399 -27.95 17.48 -5.38
N GLN A 400 -27.68 16.59 -4.42
CA GLN A 400 -26.48 16.65 -3.61
C GLN A 400 -25.22 16.37 -4.41
N ILE A 401 -25.23 15.43 -5.37
CA ILE A 401 -24.02 15.09 -6.13
C ILE A 401 -23.78 15.94 -7.38
N LEU A 402 -24.80 16.55 -7.99
CA LEU A 402 -24.64 17.35 -9.21
C LEU A 402 -24.83 18.85 -9.01
N ARG A 403 -25.73 19.26 -8.11
CA ARG A 403 -26.22 20.66 -8.05
C ARG A 403 -25.67 21.44 -6.87
N ALA A 404 -25.34 20.77 -5.77
CA ALA A 404 -24.74 21.41 -4.59
C ALA A 404 -23.45 22.15 -4.94
N GLU A 405 -23.33 23.40 -4.47
CA GLU A 405 -22.21 24.28 -4.83
C GLU A 405 -20.89 23.76 -4.28
N GLU A 406 -20.92 23.20 -3.07
CA GLU A 406 -19.77 22.65 -2.36
C GLU A 406 -19.21 21.39 -3.05
N VAL A 407 -20.07 20.56 -3.65
CA VAL A 407 -19.67 19.29 -4.30
C VAL A 407 -18.96 19.52 -5.63
N LYS A 408 -19.16 20.67 -6.28
CA LYS A 408 -18.45 21.01 -7.54
C LYS A 408 -16.93 21.04 -7.36
N ASN A 409 -16.45 21.36 -6.16
CA ASN A 409 -15.02 21.38 -5.85
C ASN A 409 -14.52 20.01 -5.35
N GLU A 410 -15.39 19.17 -4.81
CA GLU A 410 -15.03 17.84 -4.30
C GLU A 410 -14.85 16.80 -5.42
N TRP A 411 -15.66 16.85 -6.48
CA TRP A 411 -15.58 15.91 -7.61
C TRP A 411 -14.21 15.88 -8.31
N PRO A 412 -13.63 17.03 -8.70
CA PRO A 412 -12.30 17.04 -9.32
C PRO A 412 -11.23 16.43 -8.41
N VAL A 413 -11.28 16.73 -7.10
CA VAL A 413 -10.31 16.21 -6.13
C VAL A 413 -10.46 14.69 -6.02
N PHE A 414 -11.68 14.21 -5.77
CA PHE A 414 -11.97 12.79 -5.67
C PHE A 414 -11.54 12.03 -6.94
N LEU A 415 -11.99 12.46 -8.12
CA LEU A 415 -11.67 11.77 -9.37
C LEU A 415 -10.18 11.83 -9.70
N TYR A 416 -9.48 12.88 -9.31
CA TYR A 416 -8.04 12.95 -9.45
C TYR A 416 -7.35 11.92 -8.56
N GLU A 417 -7.76 11.74 -7.31
CA GLU A 417 -7.21 10.71 -6.40
C GLU A 417 -7.39 9.29 -6.96
N VAL A 418 -8.56 9.00 -7.54
CA VAL A 418 -8.88 7.65 -8.06
C VAL A 418 -8.66 7.47 -9.57
N ARG A 419 -8.01 8.43 -10.24
CA ARG A 419 -7.88 8.47 -11.71
C ARG A 419 -7.28 7.23 -12.36
N SER A 420 -6.34 6.54 -11.70
CA SER A 420 -5.73 5.31 -12.19
C SER A 420 -6.66 4.09 -12.14
N GLN A 421 -7.70 4.16 -11.30
CA GLN A 421 -8.77 3.15 -11.23
C GLN A 421 -9.87 3.45 -12.25
N VAL A 422 -10.23 4.72 -12.43
CA VAL A 422 -11.28 5.17 -13.37
C VAL A 422 -10.81 5.13 -14.83
N TRP A 423 -9.58 5.54 -15.09
CA TRP A 423 -8.99 5.61 -16.43
C TRP A 423 -7.60 4.93 -16.47
N PRO A 424 -7.55 3.61 -16.28
CA PRO A 424 -6.30 2.87 -16.15
C PRO A 424 -5.40 3.01 -17.39
N THR A 425 -5.99 3.06 -18.59
CA THR A 425 -5.27 3.21 -19.86
C THR A 425 -4.41 4.48 -19.92
N TYR A 426 -4.86 5.55 -19.26
CA TYR A 426 -4.17 6.85 -19.30
C TYR A 426 -3.25 7.05 -18.10
N PHE A 427 -3.66 6.62 -16.90
CA PHE A 427 -2.95 6.95 -15.67
C PHE A 427 -2.21 5.80 -14.98
N LYS A 428 -2.46 4.51 -15.30
CA LYS A 428 -1.60 3.43 -14.76
C LYS A 428 -0.15 3.53 -15.25
N PRO A 429 0.12 3.78 -16.56
CA PRO A 429 1.49 3.98 -17.04
C PRO A 429 2.18 5.20 -16.42
N MET A 430 1.40 6.18 -15.94
CA MET A 430 1.90 7.40 -15.29
C MET A 430 2.11 7.23 -13.77
N GLY A 431 1.44 6.26 -13.13
CA GLY A 431 1.39 6.09 -11.67
C GLY A 431 2.50 5.23 -11.05
N GLU A 432 2.97 4.19 -11.75
CA GLU A 432 4.09 3.34 -11.28
C GLU A 432 5.42 4.11 -11.15
N GLY A 433 5.52 5.26 -11.82
CA GLY A 433 6.64 6.19 -11.68
C GLY A 433 6.65 6.95 -10.35
N SER A 434 5.51 7.26 -9.72
CA SER A 434 5.45 8.23 -8.61
C SER A 434 6.02 7.71 -7.28
N ASP A 435 5.65 6.49 -6.88
CA ASP A 435 6.10 5.93 -5.60
C ASP A 435 7.56 5.46 -5.68
N SER A 436 7.94 4.83 -6.79
CA SER A 436 9.32 4.48 -7.10
C SER A 436 10.21 5.72 -7.16
N LEU A 437 9.75 6.82 -7.79
CA LEU A 437 10.49 8.09 -7.86
C LEU A 437 10.71 8.67 -6.46
N LYS A 438 9.69 8.66 -5.58
CA LYS A 438 9.83 9.12 -4.19
C LYS A 438 10.86 8.29 -3.41
N GLU A 439 10.84 6.97 -3.59
CA GLU A 439 11.82 6.07 -2.97
C GLU A 439 13.24 6.35 -3.48
N TRP A 440 13.41 6.51 -4.79
CA TRP A 440 14.68 6.88 -5.40
C TRP A 440 15.20 8.24 -4.93
N GLN A 441 14.34 9.26 -4.85
CA GLN A 441 14.70 10.57 -4.31
C GLN A 441 15.19 10.46 -2.87
N LYS A 442 14.48 9.68 -2.03
CA LYS A 442 14.89 9.45 -0.64
C LYS A 442 16.26 8.77 -0.55
N LEU A 443 16.50 7.73 -1.35
CA LEU A 443 17.77 7.00 -1.35
C LEU A 443 18.94 7.89 -1.79
N VAL A 444 18.75 8.71 -2.83
CA VAL A 444 19.78 9.66 -3.30
C VAL A 444 20.15 10.67 -2.21
N GLU A 445 19.17 11.18 -1.46
CA GLU A 445 19.45 12.10 -0.34
C GLU A 445 20.18 11.43 0.84
N ILE A 446 19.88 10.16 1.14
CA ILE A 446 20.61 9.39 2.17
C ILE A 446 22.09 9.26 1.78
N VAL A 447 22.38 8.93 0.52
CA VAL A 447 23.75 8.81 0.03
C VAL A 447 24.44 10.17 0.07
N ALA A 448 23.75 11.25 -0.30
CA ALA A 448 24.27 12.62 -0.23
C ALA A 448 24.63 13.07 1.18
N GLN A 449 23.83 12.71 2.18
CA GLN A 449 24.13 12.99 3.60
C GLN A 449 25.36 12.22 4.09
N THR A 450 25.56 11.00 3.59
CA THR A 450 26.70 10.15 4.00
C THR A 450 28.00 10.58 3.30
N ASN A 451 27.93 11.15 2.09
CA ASN A 451 29.09 11.58 1.29
C ASN A 451 29.63 12.98 1.66
N GLN A 452 29.36 13.47 2.87
CA GLN A 452 29.82 14.78 3.33
C GLN A 452 31.32 14.76 3.64
N LEU A 453 32.06 15.75 3.14
CA LEU A 453 33.51 15.86 3.29
C LEU A 453 33.95 15.88 4.76
N GLU A 454 33.17 16.53 5.62
CA GLU A 454 33.43 16.66 7.06
C GLU A 454 33.43 15.32 7.79
N LEU A 455 32.69 14.32 7.30
CA LEU A 455 32.63 12.98 7.87
C LEU A 455 33.77 12.07 7.39
N LEU A 456 34.52 12.51 6.37
CA LEU A 456 35.52 11.72 5.65
C LEU A 456 36.95 12.27 5.81
N GLN A 457 37.12 13.35 6.59
CA GLN A 457 38.41 13.90 6.98
C GLN A 457 38.88 13.29 8.30
N PHE A 458 40.05 12.66 8.29
CA PHE A 458 40.71 12.12 9.48
C PHE A 458 42.10 12.75 9.72
N ILE A 459 42.55 13.60 8.80
CA ILE A 459 43.75 14.44 8.94
C ILE A 459 43.30 15.89 9.00
N ASN A 460 43.74 16.58 10.05
CA ASN A 460 43.51 18.02 10.24
C ASN A 460 44.51 18.87 9.45
#